data_AF-A0A4Q7FF65-F1
#
_entry.id   AF-A0A4Q7FF65-F1
#
_cell.length_a   1.000
_cell.length_b   1.000
_cell.length_c   1.000
_cell.angle_alpha   90.00
_cell.angle_beta   90.00
_cell.angle_gamma   90.00
#
_symmetry.space_group_name_H-M   'P 1'
#
loop_
_entity.id
_entity.type
_entity.pdbx_description
1 polymer ?
#
loop_
_entity_poly.entity_id
_entity_poly.type
_entity_poly.pdbx_seq_one_letter_code
_entity_poly.pdbx_strand_id
1 'polypeptide(L)' 'MLLLTSFALGGEANAADWTCSAKNMITGNYDGGATAYIHLSPYDRGNNYPVTKKGKTVTGRTSNGTPFVCKSN' A
#
# COMPACT_ATOMS: atom_id res chain seq x y z
N MET A 1 -15.59 -1.32 35.01
CA MET A 1 -15.93 -0.77 33.67
C MET A 1 -14.68 -0.11 33.11
N LEU A 2 -13.94 -0.82 32.25
CA LEU A 2 -13.31 -0.32 31.04
C LEU A 2 -12.77 -1.55 30.29
N LEU A 3 -13.33 -1.84 29.11
CA LEU A 3 -12.94 -2.99 28.29
C LEU A 3 -11.51 -2.80 27.77
N LEU A 4 -10.66 -3.83 27.91
CA LEU A 4 -9.46 -3.96 27.10
C LEU A 4 -9.89 -4.24 25.65
N THR A 5 -9.91 -3.20 24.83
CA THR A 5 -10.03 -3.35 23.37
C THR A 5 -8.73 -3.90 22.84
N SER A 6 -8.80 -5.15 22.38
CA SER A 6 -7.78 -5.91 21.68
C SER A 6 -7.09 -5.08 20.60
N PHE A 7 -5.76 -4.92 20.71
CA PHE A 7 -4.93 -4.41 19.63
C PHE A 7 -5.02 -5.37 18.44
N ALA A 8 -5.57 -4.87 17.34
CA ALA A 8 -5.64 -5.61 16.08
C ALA A 8 -4.23 -5.94 15.60
N LEU A 9 -3.93 -7.24 15.51
CA LEU A 9 -2.83 -7.79 14.73
C LEU A 9 -3.10 -7.52 13.25
N GLY A 10 -2.56 -6.43 12.74
CA GLY A 10 -2.44 -6.14 11.32
C GLY A 10 -1.09 -5.47 11.12
N GLY A 11 -0.09 -6.24 10.67
CA GLY A 11 1.25 -5.74 10.46
C GLY A 11 1.26 -4.58 9.46
N GLU A 12 1.30 -3.37 9.98
CA GLU A 12 1.70 -2.20 9.24
C GLU A 12 3.20 -2.35 8.99
N ALA A 13 3.55 -2.94 7.85
CA ALA A 13 4.87 -2.72 7.27
C ALA A 13 4.92 -1.25 6.85
N ASN A 14 5.08 -0.36 7.84
CA ASN A 14 5.28 1.06 7.67
C ASN A 14 6.66 1.24 7.05
N ALA A 15 6.75 1.25 5.72
CA ALA A 15 7.75 2.11 5.10
C ALA A 15 7.44 3.53 5.59
N ALA A 16 8.30 4.02 6.48
CA ALA A 16 8.12 5.25 7.24
C ALA A 16 7.51 6.36 6.37
N ASP A 17 6.33 6.80 6.78
CA ASP A 17 5.56 7.94 6.24
C ASP A 17 4.78 7.76 4.93
N TRP A 18 4.60 6.56 4.34
CA TRP A 18 3.77 6.41 3.11
C TRP A 18 2.55 5.51 3.28
N THR A 19 1.37 6.02 2.91
CA THR A 19 0.10 5.27 2.88
C THR A 19 -0.33 4.99 1.46
N CYS A 20 -0.40 3.72 1.08
CA CYS A 20 -0.87 3.27 -0.24
C CYS A 20 -2.37 2.93 -0.24
N SER A 21 -3.02 3.02 -1.40
CA SER A 21 -4.43 2.72 -1.60
C SER A 21 -4.70 2.28 -3.04
N ALA A 22 -5.47 1.20 -3.20
CA ALA A 22 -5.93 0.69 -4.49
C ALA A 22 -7.29 -0.01 -4.32
N LYS A 23 -8.03 -0.22 -5.42
CA LYS A 23 -9.27 -1.00 -5.36
C LYS A 23 -8.96 -2.47 -5.02
N ASN A 24 -9.69 -3.04 -4.05
CA ASN A 24 -9.49 -4.41 -3.55
C ASN A 24 -8.08 -4.68 -3.01
N MET A 25 -7.39 -3.64 -2.53
CA MET A 25 -6.05 -3.81 -1.95
C MET A 25 -6.13 -4.54 -0.61
N ILE A 26 -5.32 -5.59 -0.47
CA ILE A 26 -5.11 -6.29 0.79
C ILE A 26 -4.01 -5.56 1.58
N THR A 27 -2.88 -5.29 0.92
CA THR A 27 -1.76 -4.55 1.50
C THR A 27 -0.98 -3.84 0.41
N GLY A 28 -0.29 -2.77 0.78
CA GLY A 28 0.62 -2.05 -0.09
C GLY A 28 1.72 -1.39 0.73
N ASN A 29 2.92 -1.33 0.18
CA ASN A 29 4.09 -0.74 0.82
C ASN A 29 4.92 0.04 -0.19
N TYR A 30 5.43 1.19 0.23
CA TYR A 30 6.28 2.03 -0.61
C TYR A 30 7.36 2.72 0.22
N ASP A 31 8.61 2.35 -0.04
CA ASP A 31 9.81 2.82 0.68
C ASP A 31 10.41 4.13 0.13
N GLY A 32 9.78 4.76 -0.86
CA GLY A 32 10.31 5.97 -1.50
C GLY A 32 11.15 5.72 -2.75
N GLY A 33 11.37 4.45 -3.12
CA GLY A 33 12.11 4.03 -4.31
C GLY A 33 11.35 4.19 -5.64
N ALA A 34 11.80 3.45 -6.66
CA ALA A 34 11.21 3.49 -8.01
C ALA A 34 9.99 2.56 -8.18
N THR A 35 9.71 1.71 -7.19
CA THR A 35 8.62 0.74 -7.21
C THR A 35 7.85 0.74 -5.89
N ALA A 36 6.58 0.36 -5.94
CA ALA A 36 5.76 0.08 -4.77
C ALA A 36 5.28 -1.38 -4.79
N TYR A 37 5.29 -2.03 -3.64
CA TYR A 37 4.67 -3.34 -3.46
C TYR A 37 3.15 -3.17 -3.34
N ILE A 38 2.38 -3.88 -4.16
CA ILE A 38 0.91 -3.86 -4.11
C ILE A 38 0.39 -5.30 -4.17
N HIS A 39 -0.48 -5.65 -3.22
CA HIS A 39 -1.21 -6.92 -3.17
C HIS A 39 -2.71 -6.67 -3.24
N LEU A 40 -3.35 -7.20 -4.28
CA LEU A 40 -4.79 -7.05 -4.52
C LEU A 40 -5.50 -8.40 -4.34
N SER A 41 -6.72 -8.39 -3.81
CA SER A 41 -7.65 -9.50 -3.93
C SER A 41 -8.20 -9.57 -5.37
N PRO A 42 -8.32 -10.77 -5.98
CA PRO A 42 -8.20 -12.11 -5.40
C PRO A 42 -6.83 -12.79 -5.61
N TYR A 43 -5.77 -12.05 -5.90
CA TYR A 43 -4.48 -12.66 -6.20
C TYR A 43 -3.82 -13.21 -4.94
N ASP A 44 -3.24 -14.40 -5.01
CA ASP A 44 -2.57 -15.04 -3.87
C ASP A 44 -1.35 -14.27 -3.37
N ARG A 45 -0.70 -13.49 -4.25
CA ARG A 45 0.53 -12.75 -3.96
C ARG A 45 0.47 -11.34 -4.52
N GLY A 46 1.13 -10.41 -3.83
CA GLY A 46 1.42 -9.08 -4.36
C GLY A 46 2.66 -9.07 -5.25
N ASN A 47 2.91 -7.92 -5.87
CA ASN A 47 4.11 -7.70 -6.68
C ASN A 47 4.58 -6.25 -6.59
N ASN A 48 5.82 -5.99 -7.00
CA ASN A 48 6.37 -4.65 -7.11
C ASN A 48 6.04 -4.05 -8.47
N TYR A 49 5.47 -2.85 -8.46
CA TYR A 49 5.07 -2.13 -9.66
C TYR A 49 5.82 -0.81 -9.77
N PRO A 50 6.23 -0.39 -10.98
CA PRO A 50 6.85 0.90 -11.19
C PRO A 50 5.88 2.02 -10.82
N VAL A 51 6.42 3.08 -10.26
CA VAL A 51 5.63 4.23 -9.84
C VAL A 51 6.12 5.53 -10.46
N THR A 52 5.21 6.50 -10.53
CA THR A 52 5.51 7.88 -10.90
C THR A 52 5.33 8.75 -9.65
N LYS A 53 6.42 9.39 -9.22
CA LYS A 53 6.40 10.32 -8.09
C LYS A 53 6.07 11.73 -8.56
N LYS A 54 5.10 12.37 -7.90
CA LYS A 54 4.66 13.75 -8.10
C LYS A 54 4.53 14.42 -6.74
N GLY A 55 5.63 14.99 -6.24
CA GLY A 55 5.70 15.57 -4.91
C GLY A 55 5.42 14.54 -3.82
N LYS A 56 4.40 14.81 -2.99
CA LYS A 56 3.92 13.94 -1.89
C LYS A 56 2.98 12.82 -2.34
N THR A 57 2.73 12.69 -3.64
CA THR A 57 1.86 11.66 -4.20
C THR A 57 2.65 10.80 -5.17
N VAL A 58 2.46 9.50 -5.08
CA VAL A 58 3.09 8.48 -5.90
C VAL A 58 1.97 7.66 -6.51
N THR A 59 1.99 7.46 -7.82
CA THR A 59 0.94 6.71 -8.50
C THR A 59 1.54 5.60 -9.33
N GLY A 60 0.79 4.53 -9.52
CA GLY A 60 1.17 3.45 -10.41
C GLY A 60 -0.03 2.66 -10.87
N ARG A 61 0.24 1.62 -11.65
CA ARG A 61 -0.77 0.70 -12.14
C ARG A 61 -0.23 -0.72 -12.06
N THR A 62 -1.05 -1.63 -11.54
CA THR A 62 -0.72 -3.05 -11.49
C THR A 62 -0.83 -3.71 -12.87
N SER A 63 -0.32 -4.93 -13.02
CA SER A 63 -0.38 -5.67 -14.31
C SER A 63 -1.81 -5.90 -14.81
N ASN A 64 -2.80 -5.96 -13.92
CA ASN A 64 -4.22 -6.10 -14.29
C ASN A 64 -4.92 -4.75 -14.58
N GLY A 65 -4.17 -3.64 -14.61
CA GLY A 65 -4.70 -2.33 -14.93
C GLY A 65 -5.26 -1.53 -13.74
N THR A 66 -5.26 -2.10 -12.53
CA THR A 66 -5.78 -1.41 -11.33
C THR A 66 -4.84 -0.26 -10.95
N PRO A 67 -5.34 0.99 -10.92
CA PRO A 67 -4.53 2.12 -10.44
C PRO A 67 -4.36 2.06 -8.93
N PHE A 68 -3.21 2.50 -8.45
CA PHE A 68 -2.94 2.67 -7.03
C PHE A 68 -2.25 4.01 -6.78
N VAL A 69 -2.40 4.51 -5.55
CA VAL A 69 -1.82 5.78 -5.11
C VAL A 69 -1.20 5.58 -3.74
N CYS A 70 0.03 6.04 -3.56
CA CYS A 70 0.71 6.16 -2.28
C CYS A 70 0.92 7.64 -1.95
N LYS A 71 0.65 8.04 -0.71
CA LYS A 71 0.80 9.42 -0.25
C LYS A 71 1.72 9.46 0.96
N SER A 72 2.64 10.42 0.97
CA SER A 72 3.42 10.67 2.17
C SER A 72 2.55 11.43 3.18
N ASN A 73 2.59 11.03 4.44
CA ASN A 73 1.99 11.80 5.53
C ASN A 73 2.69 13.18 5.69
#